data_AF-A0A0R1UCI4-F1
#
_entry.id   AF-A0A0R1UCI4-F1
#
_cell.length_a   1.000
_cell.length_b   1.000
_cell.length_c   1.000
_cell.angle_alpha   90.00
_cell.angle_beta   90.00
_cell.angle_gamma   90.00
#
_symmetry.space_group_name_H-M   'P 1'
#
loop_
_entity.id
_entity.type
_entity.pdbx_description
1 polymer ?
#
loop_
_entity_poly.entity_id
_entity_poly.type
_entity_poly.pdbx_seq_one_letter_code
_entity_poly.pdbx_strand_id
1 'polypeptide(L)'
;MEGVGLHNDISPEDNELMIKIRELVNSDPDLLGNEDIMKFVEVALFRASKNEPRNVIAKELDEELSGYLVKNKFKAPEGVKKLQAVLKPYTEVL
;
A
#
# COMPACT_ATOMS: atom_id res chain seq x y z
N MET A 1 24.00 2.66 26.24
CA MET A 1 23.98 1.84 25.01
C MET A 1 22.81 2.33 24.19
N GLU A 2 23.13 3.04 23.12
CA GLU A 2 22.18 3.79 22.30
C GLU A 2 21.33 2.82 21.48
N GLY A 3 20.02 2.92 21.69
CA GLY A 3 19.04 2.42 20.75
C GLY A 3 18.99 3.39 19.59
N VAL A 4 19.53 2.97 18.45
CA VAL A 4 19.17 3.54 17.15
C VAL A 4 19.07 2.35 16.24
N GLY A 5 17.81 1.95 15.98
CA GLY A 5 17.51 0.91 15.02
C GLY A 5 18.19 1.27 13.71
N LEU A 6 18.86 0.29 13.12
CA LEU A 6 19.39 0.34 11.76
C LEU A 6 18.34 1.02 10.88
N HIS A 7 18.60 2.27 10.51
CA HIS A 7 17.99 2.89 9.35
C HIS A 7 18.51 2.05 8.20
N ASN A 8 17.83 0.94 7.89
CA ASN A 8 18.09 0.20 6.68
C ASN A 8 17.93 1.22 5.56
N ASP A 9 19.02 1.50 4.87
CA ASP A 9 19.05 2.31 3.65
C ASP A 9 18.03 1.72 2.68
N ILE A 10 16.82 2.29 2.68
CA ILE A 10 15.82 2.00 1.66
C ILE A 10 16.29 2.77 0.43
N SER A 11 16.84 2.06 -0.55
CA SER A 11 17.22 2.61 -1.85
C SER A 11 16.06 3.47 -2.39
N PRO A 12 16.30 4.69 -2.90
CA PRO A 12 15.25 5.56 -3.44
C PRO A 12 14.38 4.89 -4.52
N GLU A 13 14.95 3.93 -5.26
CA GLU A 13 14.31 3.19 -6.35
C GLU A 13 13.37 2.07 -5.87
N ASP A 14 13.58 1.51 -4.67
CA ASP A 14 12.66 0.52 -4.07
C ASP A 14 11.43 1.18 -3.42
N ASN A 15 11.45 2.52 -3.29
CA ASN A 15 10.43 3.31 -2.62
C ASN A 15 9.36 3.91 -3.54
N GLU A 16 9.44 3.76 -4.86
CA GLU A 16 8.50 4.43 -5.78
C GLU A 16 7.04 4.03 -5.53
N LEU A 17 6.78 2.72 -5.33
CA LEU A 17 5.45 2.23 -4.97
C LEU A 17 4.97 2.83 -3.64
N MET A 18 5.84 2.91 -2.64
CA MET A 18 5.50 3.40 -1.30
C MET A 18 5.23 4.91 -1.29
N ILE A 19 5.98 5.67 -2.08
CA ILE A 19 5.75 7.10 -2.30
C ILE A 19 4.39 7.29 -2.95
N LYS A 20 4.09 6.57 -4.04
CA LYS A 20 2.80 6.64 -4.74
C LYS A 20 1.62 6.27 -3.85
N ILE A 21 1.74 5.22 -3.03
CA ILE A 21 0.69 4.83 -2.09
C ILE A 21 0.45 5.94 -1.06
N ARG A 22 1.51 6.50 -0.46
CA ARG A 22 1.40 7.58 0.53
C ARG A 22 0.79 8.85 -0.06
N GLU A 23 1.25 9.26 -1.24
CA GLU A 23 0.72 10.43 -1.94
C GLU A 23 -0.77 10.26 -2.23
N LEU A 24 -1.16 9.10 -2.77
CA LEU A 24 -2.55 8.83 -3.11
C LEU A 24 -3.45 8.87 -1.87
N VAL A 25 -3.07 8.16 -0.80
CA VAL A 25 -3.84 8.10 0.45
C VAL A 25 -3.97 9.46 1.11
N ASN A 26 -2.89 10.26 1.14
CA ASN A 26 -2.93 11.60 1.71
C ASN A 26 -3.73 12.60 0.86
N SER A 27 -3.87 12.33 -0.46
CA SER A 27 -4.60 13.19 -1.39
C SER A 27 -6.08 12.85 -1.53
N ASP A 28 -6.50 11.65 -1.14
CA ASP A 28 -7.86 11.15 -1.31
C ASP A 28 -8.55 11.00 0.07
N PRO A 29 -9.47 11.91 0.45
CA PRO A 29 -10.14 11.88 1.74
C PRO A 29 -10.93 10.59 2.00
N ASP A 30 -11.40 9.91 0.94
CA ASP A 30 -12.15 8.67 1.10
C ASP A 30 -11.24 7.50 1.49
N LEU A 31 -9.96 7.55 1.12
CA LEU A 31 -8.94 6.61 1.59
C LEU A 31 -8.53 6.95 3.02
N LEU A 32 -8.20 8.22 3.27
CA LEU A 32 -7.72 8.69 4.56
C LEU A 32 -8.75 8.50 5.68
N GLY A 33 -10.03 8.71 5.37
CA GLY A 33 -11.14 8.57 6.32
C GLY A 33 -11.59 7.13 6.56
N ASN A 34 -11.01 6.14 5.88
CA ASN A 34 -11.43 4.76 5.96
C ASN A 34 -10.42 3.90 6.74
N GLU A 35 -10.80 3.56 7.97
CA GLU A 35 -9.92 2.84 8.91
C GLU A 35 -9.46 1.46 8.40
N ASP A 36 -10.32 0.74 7.67
CA ASP A 36 -9.95 -0.58 7.14
C ASP A 36 -8.87 -0.43 6.05
N ILE A 37 -9.06 0.52 5.14
CA ILE A 37 -8.09 0.78 4.07
C ILE A 37 -6.78 1.31 4.65
N MET A 38 -6.84 2.22 5.61
CA MET A 38 -5.65 2.75 6.30
C MET A 38 -4.83 1.64 6.96
N LYS A 39 -5.48 0.65 7.60
CA LYS A 39 -4.78 -0.52 8.17
C LYS A 39 -4.06 -1.33 7.10
N PHE A 40 -4.68 -1.59 5.95
CA PHE A 40 -4.02 -2.31 4.87
C PHE A 40 -2.80 -1.55 4.34
N VAL A 41 -2.94 -0.23 4.16
CA VAL A 41 -1.85 0.65 3.72
C VAL A 41 -0.71 0.66 4.74
N GLU A 42 -1.00 0.80 6.02
CA GLU A 42 0.01 0.79 7.09
C GLU A 42 0.79 -0.53 7.13
N VAL A 43 0.09 -1.67 6.98
CA VAL A 43 0.73 -2.99 6.89
C VAL A 43 1.64 -3.07 5.67
N ALA A 44 1.20 -2.59 4.50
CA ALA A 44 2.01 -2.57 3.29
C ALA A 44 3.28 -1.70 3.46
N LEU A 45 3.14 -0.50 4.04
CA LEU A 45 4.26 0.39 4.34
C LEU A 45 5.24 -0.21 5.36
N PHE A 46 4.73 -0.89 6.38
CA PHE A 46 5.56 -1.56 7.38
C PHE A 46 6.37 -2.70 6.75
N ARG A 47 5.77 -3.50 5.88
CA ARG A 47 6.46 -4.59 5.17
C ARG A 47 7.49 -4.07 4.18
N ALA A 48 7.20 -2.96 3.50
CA ALA A 48 8.19 -2.26 2.70
C ALA A 48 9.39 -1.81 3.54
N SER A 49 9.18 -1.31 4.76
CA SER A 49 10.28 -0.94 5.66
C SER A 49 11.16 -2.12 6.10
N LYS A 50 10.67 -3.36 5.92
CA LYS A 50 11.44 -4.59 6.13
C LYS A 50 12.13 -5.09 4.85
N ASN A 51 12.15 -4.29 3.79
CA ASN A 51 12.69 -4.65 2.48
C ASN A 51 12.03 -5.89 1.86
N GLU A 52 10.73 -6.10 2.15
CA GLU A 52 9.98 -7.14 1.45
C GLU A 52 9.80 -6.78 -0.04
N PRO A 53 9.74 -7.77 -0.95
CA PRO A 53 9.63 -7.49 -2.38
C PRO A 53 8.38 -6.67 -2.73
N ARG A 54 8.56 -5.59 -3.51
CA ARG A 54 7.46 -4.68 -3.90
C ARG A 54 6.29 -5.38 -4.59
N ASN A 55 6.55 -6.42 -5.36
CA ASN A 55 5.52 -7.21 -6.04
C ASN A 55 4.69 -8.05 -5.06
N VAL A 56 5.32 -8.59 -4.01
CA VAL A 56 4.63 -9.30 -2.93
C VAL A 56 3.75 -8.32 -2.16
N ILE A 57 4.31 -7.15 -1.79
CA ILE A 57 3.56 -6.10 -1.08
C ILE A 57 2.38 -5.61 -1.92
N ALA A 58 2.60 -5.32 -3.19
CA ALA A 58 1.54 -4.84 -4.09
C ALA A 58 0.42 -5.87 -4.26
N LYS A 59 0.78 -7.15 -4.40
CA LYS A 59 -0.17 -8.24 -4.57
C LYS A 59 -1.04 -8.42 -3.34
N GLU A 60 -0.42 -8.49 -2.16
CA GLU A 60 -1.17 -8.68 -0.92
C GLU A 60 -2.06 -7.46 -0.60
N LEU A 61 -1.59 -6.25 -0.85
CA LEU A 61 -2.43 -5.05 -0.71
C LEU A 61 -3.61 -5.07 -1.69
N ASP A 62 -3.41 -5.50 -2.95
CA ASP A 62 -4.51 -5.61 -3.93
C ASP A 62 -5.52 -6.71 -3.54
N GLU A 63 -5.05 -7.82 -2.96
CA GLU A 63 -5.90 -8.89 -2.42
C GLU A 63 -6.76 -8.39 -1.24
N GLU A 64 -6.17 -7.64 -0.29
CA GLU A 64 -6.91 -7.05 0.84
C GLU A 64 -7.96 -6.04 0.36
N LEU A 65 -7.60 -5.16 -0.60
CA LEU A 65 -8.54 -4.21 -1.19
C LEU A 65 -9.68 -4.93 -1.93
N SER A 66 -9.35 -6.00 -2.66
CA SER A 66 -10.37 -6.85 -3.32
C SER A 66 -11.29 -7.52 -2.29
N GLY A 67 -10.74 -8.02 -1.17
CA GLY A 67 -11.51 -8.54 -0.06
C GLY A 67 -12.44 -7.49 0.57
N TYR A 68 -11.96 -6.26 0.71
CA TYR A 68 -12.77 -5.12 1.12
C TYR A 68 -13.91 -4.83 0.14
N LEU A 69 -13.66 -4.85 -1.18
CA LEU A 69 -14.70 -4.68 -2.20
C LEU A 69 -15.82 -5.71 -2.03
N VAL A 70 -15.46 -7.00 -1.88
CA VAL A 70 -16.42 -8.09 -1.73
C VAL A 70 -17.29 -7.88 -0.49
N LYS A 71 -16.69 -7.56 0.66
CA LYS A 71 -17.41 -7.30 1.92
C LYS A 71 -18.38 -6.11 1.79
N ASN A 72 -18.01 -5.12 0.97
CA ASN A 72 -18.81 -3.91 0.74
C ASN A 72 -19.72 -4.00 -0.50
N LYS A 73 -20.02 -5.21 -1.00
CA LYS A 73 -20.90 -5.44 -2.17
C LYS A 73 -20.45 -4.65 -3.42
N PHE A 74 -19.14 -4.55 -3.60
CA PHE A 74 -18.47 -3.80 -4.67
C PHE A 74 -18.79 -2.29 -4.70
N LYS A 75 -19.35 -1.75 -3.60
CA LYS A 75 -19.50 -0.32 -3.38
C LYS A 75 -18.27 0.17 -2.64
N ALA A 76 -17.27 0.62 -3.38
CA ALA A 76 -16.08 1.22 -2.79
C ALA A 76 -15.83 2.62 -3.32
N PRO A 77 -15.17 3.47 -2.49
CA PRO A 77 -14.77 4.79 -2.92
C PRO A 77 -13.89 4.77 -4.16
N GLU A 78 -13.90 5.87 -4.91
CA GLU A 78 -13.07 6.01 -6.10
C GLU A 78 -11.58 5.86 -5.77
N GLY A 79 -11.17 6.32 -4.59
CA GLY A 79 -9.82 6.14 -4.05
C GLY A 79 -9.36 4.68 -4.02
N VAL A 80 -10.23 3.72 -3.68
CA VAL A 80 -9.86 2.28 -3.67
C VAL A 80 -9.50 1.82 -5.07
N LYS A 81 -10.26 2.23 -6.08
CA LYS A 81 -10.00 1.87 -7.47
C LYS A 81 -8.71 2.49 -7.97
N LYS A 82 -8.43 3.75 -7.59
CA LYS A 82 -7.17 4.43 -7.90
C LYS A 82 -5.99 3.70 -7.25
N LEU A 83 -6.14 3.27 -6.00
CA LEU A 83 -5.11 2.53 -5.29
C LEU A 83 -4.83 1.20 -5.99
N GLN A 84 -5.84 0.41 -6.33
CA GLN A 84 -5.65 -0.83 -7.10
C GLN A 84 -5.00 -0.59 -8.47
N ALA A 85 -5.33 0.51 -9.16
CA ALA A 85 -4.69 0.87 -10.42
C ALA A 85 -3.19 1.20 -10.25
N VAL A 86 -2.80 1.82 -9.13
CA VAL A 86 -1.39 2.04 -8.78
C VAL A 86 -0.66 0.73 -8.51
N LEU A 87 -1.33 -0.26 -7.91
CA LEU A 87 -0.72 -1.56 -7.58
C LEU A 87 -0.53 -2.45 -8.81
N LYS A 88 -1.44 -2.41 -9.77
CA LYS A 88 -1.47 -3.28 -10.95
C LYS A 88 -0.12 -3.47 -11.67
N PRO A 89 0.67 -2.42 -12.01
CA PRO A 89 1.96 -2.61 -12.68
C PRO A 89 3.01 -3.35 -11.83
N TYR A 90 2.79 -3.48 -10.52
CA TYR A 90 3.69 -4.18 -9.60
C TYR A 90 3.20 -5.61 -9.29
N THR A 91 1.94 -5.94 -9.58
CA THR A 91 1.38 -7.29 -9.35
C THR A 91 1.51 -8.19 -10.57
N GLU A 92 1.55 -7.62 -11.77
CA GLU A 92 1.85 -8.35 -13.01
C GLU A 92 3.37 -8.60 -13.09
N VAL A 93 3.80 -9.79 -12.67
CA VAL A 93 5.18 -10.25 -12.85
C VAL A 93 5.42 -10.47 -14.35
N LEU A 94 6.35 -9.72 -14.94
CA LEU A 94 6.98 -10.07 -16.22
C LEU A 94 7.92 -11.26 -16.05
#